data_AF-A0A800MVN7-F1
#
_entry.id   AF-A0A800MVN7-F1
#
_cell.length_a   1.000
_cell.length_b   1.000
_cell.length_c   1.000
_cell.angle_alpha   90.00
_cell.angle_beta   90.00
_cell.angle_gamma   90.00
#
_symmetry.space_group_name_H-M   'P 1'
#
loop_
_entity.id
_entity.type
_entity.pdbx_description
1 polymer ?
#
loop_
_entity_poly.entity_id
_entity_poly.type
_entity_poly.pdbx_seq_one_letter_code
_entity_poly.pdbx_strand_id
1 'polypeptide(L)'
;MLQSCLEMDLITNQIELSAFHLENFEDGTLNLCMEKRIAPMAWSPLAGGKIFSSTDEKPARLRTALLKVAEEIGANDIDDVLFAWLLNHPARIMPITGSGRIERIELAVRALSYKLNRDQWFEIYQTSLGHDVP
;
A
#
# COMPACT_ATOMS: atom_id res chain seq x y z
N MET A 1 10.25 24.23 1.38
CA MET A 1 9.17 23.28 1.03
C MET A 1 8.27 23.96 0.02
N LEU A 2 7.87 23.29 -1.07
CA LEU A 2 7.11 23.91 -2.18
C LEU A 2 5.89 24.73 -1.74
N GLN A 3 5.14 24.25 -0.74
CA GLN A 3 3.97 24.96 -0.18
C GLN A 3 4.28 26.38 0.32
N SER A 4 5.47 26.65 0.86
CA SER A 4 5.83 27.98 1.37
C SER A 4 6.04 29.01 0.26
N CYS A 5 6.12 28.55 -1.00
CA CYS A 5 6.35 29.39 -2.18
C CYS A 5 5.08 29.52 -3.05
N LEU A 6 3.95 28.96 -2.62
CA LEU A 6 2.68 28.96 -3.36
C LEU A 6 1.58 29.59 -2.50
N GLU A 7 0.72 30.39 -3.15
CA GLU A 7 -0.48 30.94 -2.52
C GLU A 7 -1.63 29.92 -2.47
N MET A 8 -1.54 28.86 -3.26
CA MET A 8 -2.52 27.78 -3.31
C MET A 8 -2.06 26.55 -2.55
N ASP A 9 -3.02 25.79 -2.02
CA ASP A 9 -2.74 24.57 -1.27
C ASP A 9 -2.29 23.42 -2.19
N LEU A 10 -1.24 22.72 -1.77
CA LEU A 10 -0.90 21.41 -2.31
C LEU A 10 -1.94 20.40 -1.83
N ILE A 11 -2.74 19.89 -2.77
CA ILE A 11 -3.87 19.00 -2.46
C ILE A 11 -3.49 17.52 -2.40
N THR A 12 -2.31 17.15 -2.89
CA THR A 12 -1.80 15.77 -2.89
C THR A 12 -0.27 15.76 -2.89
N ASN A 13 0.29 14.64 -2.47
CA ASN A 13 1.68 14.29 -2.70
C ASN A 13 1.72 12.88 -3.30
N GLN A 14 2.28 12.75 -4.50
CA GLN A 14 2.40 11.46 -5.18
C GLN A 14 3.74 10.80 -4.81
N ILE A 15 3.69 9.67 -4.11
CA ILE A 15 4.84 9.02 -3.47
C ILE A 15 4.87 7.51 -3.74
N GLU A 16 6.05 6.90 -3.68
CA GLU A 16 6.16 5.43 -3.80
C GLU A 16 5.66 4.82 -2.51
N LEU A 17 4.66 3.95 -2.60
CA LEU A 17 4.07 3.37 -1.40
C LEU A 17 3.50 1.99 -1.72
N SER A 18 4.02 0.97 -1.05
CA SER A 18 3.55 -0.41 -1.18
C SER A 18 3.90 -1.21 0.07
N ALA A 19 3.32 -2.39 0.22
CA ALA A 19 3.73 -3.30 1.29
C ALA A 19 5.20 -3.75 1.18
N PHE A 20 5.91 -3.47 0.08
CA PHE A 20 7.33 -3.78 -0.07
C PHE A 20 8.25 -2.57 0.18
N HIS A 21 7.80 -1.38 -0.22
CA HIS A 21 8.52 -0.11 -0.10
C HIS A 21 7.90 0.73 1.02
N LEU A 22 8.54 0.69 2.20
CA LEU A 22 8.01 1.27 3.44
C LEU A 22 8.61 2.63 3.81
N GLU A 23 9.58 3.16 3.06
CA GLU A 23 10.32 4.39 3.41
C GLU A 23 9.39 5.55 3.80
N ASN A 24 8.36 5.81 2.99
CA ASN A 24 7.39 6.88 3.23
C ASN A 24 6.43 6.63 4.43
N PHE A 25 6.35 5.40 4.94
CA PHE A 25 5.69 5.10 6.23
C PHE A 25 6.59 5.44 7.42
N GLU A 26 7.92 5.44 7.25
CA GLU A 26 8.90 5.51 8.33
C GLU A 26 9.54 6.90 8.46
N ASP A 27 9.68 7.64 7.36
CA ASP A 27 10.37 8.92 7.29
C ASP A 27 9.52 10.14 7.72
N GLY A 28 8.25 9.92 8.04
CA GLY A 28 7.28 10.95 8.42
C GLY A 28 6.52 11.59 7.24
N THR A 29 6.81 11.23 5.99
CA THR A 29 6.13 11.76 4.80
C THR A 29 4.63 11.44 4.82
N LEU A 30 4.25 10.20 5.12
CA LEU A 30 2.85 9.81 5.24
C LEU A 30 2.18 10.46 6.46
N ASN A 31 2.91 10.60 7.57
CA ASN A 31 2.42 11.29 8.78
C ASN A 31 2.11 12.75 8.49
N LEU A 32 2.97 13.45 7.74
CA LEU A 32 2.71 14.82 7.31
C LEU A 32 1.45 14.90 6.44
N CYS A 33 1.25 13.95 5.51
CA CYS A 33 0.03 13.89 4.72
C CYS A 33 -1.21 13.73 5.61
N MET A 34 -1.16 12.86 6.62
CA MET A 34 -2.24 12.69 7.60
C MET A 34 -2.49 13.96 8.42
N GLU A 35 -1.44 14.59 8.95
CA GLU A 35 -1.52 15.82 9.74
C GLU A 35 -2.17 16.96 8.94
N LYS A 36 -1.76 17.12 7.67
CA LYS A 36 -2.29 18.15 6.77
C LYS A 36 -3.58 17.75 6.08
N ARG A 37 -4.12 16.54 6.36
CA ARG A 37 -5.34 15.99 5.72
C ARG A 37 -5.24 15.92 4.19
N ILE A 38 -4.03 15.68 3.69
CA ILE A 38 -3.72 15.48 2.29
C ILE A 38 -3.83 13.98 1.99
N ALA A 39 -4.64 13.61 0.99
CA ALA A 39 -4.74 12.23 0.54
C ALA A 39 -3.60 11.94 -0.46
N PRO A 40 -2.61 11.09 -0.12
CA PRO A 40 -1.47 10.84 -0.99
C PRO A 40 -1.86 9.91 -2.14
N MET A 41 -1.23 10.12 -3.30
CA MET A 41 -1.33 9.21 -4.43
C MET A 41 -0.17 8.21 -4.39
N ALA A 42 -0.47 6.92 -4.28
CA ALA A 42 0.55 5.88 -4.18
C ALA A 42 0.86 5.29 -5.56
N TRP A 43 2.11 5.45 -6.02
CA TRP A 43 2.60 4.75 -7.22
C TRP A 43 3.37 3.49 -6.85
N SER A 44 3.50 2.57 -7.82
CA SER A 44 4.07 1.21 -7.63
C SER A 44 3.44 0.38 -6.50
N PRO A 45 2.10 0.28 -6.39
CA PRO A 45 1.45 -0.47 -5.30
C PRO A 45 1.82 -1.97 -5.26
N LEU A 46 2.20 -2.55 -6.40
CA LEU A 46 2.64 -3.95 -6.53
C LEU A 46 4.18 -4.12 -6.56
N ALA A 47 4.94 -3.08 -6.21
CA ALA A 47 6.40 -3.10 -6.13
C ALA A 47 7.11 -3.64 -7.39
N GLY A 48 6.62 -3.28 -8.58
CA GLY A 48 7.18 -3.74 -9.86
C GLY A 48 7.09 -5.26 -10.08
N GLY A 49 6.26 -5.96 -9.31
CA GLY A 49 6.09 -7.40 -9.38
C GLY A 49 7.16 -8.23 -8.65
N LYS A 50 8.07 -7.59 -7.92
CA LYS A 50 9.14 -8.28 -7.17
C LYS A 50 8.61 -9.29 -6.16
N ILE A 51 7.45 -8.99 -5.57
CA ILE A 51 6.76 -9.86 -4.60
C ILE A 51 6.39 -11.21 -5.24
N PHE A 52 6.18 -11.28 -6.57
CA PHE A 52 5.73 -12.49 -7.26
C PHE A 52 6.86 -13.40 -7.71
N SER A 53 8.01 -12.84 -8.07
CA SER A 53 9.08 -13.60 -8.73
C SER A 53 10.34 -13.78 -7.88
N SER A 54 10.56 -12.95 -6.86
CA SER A 54 11.77 -13.05 -6.04
C SER A 54 11.69 -14.20 -5.04
N THR A 55 12.83 -14.87 -4.84
CA THR A 55 13.07 -15.89 -3.81
C THR A 55 13.80 -15.32 -2.59
N ASP A 56 14.03 -14.01 -2.53
CA ASP A 56 14.63 -13.37 -1.37
C ASP A 56 13.72 -13.51 -0.14
N GLU A 57 14.30 -13.46 1.05
CA GLU A 57 13.61 -13.72 2.30
C GLU A 57 12.39 -12.80 2.51
N LYS A 58 12.56 -11.48 2.32
CA LYS A 58 11.47 -10.50 2.51
C LYS A 58 10.27 -10.76 1.58
N PRO A 59 10.42 -10.88 0.25
CA PRO A 59 9.34 -11.29 -0.65
C PRO A 59 8.66 -12.60 -0.25
N ALA A 60 9.41 -13.61 0.16
CA ALA A 60 8.86 -14.92 0.53
C ALA A 60 7.98 -14.86 1.80
N ARG A 61 8.46 -14.19 2.85
CA ARG A 61 7.68 -13.96 4.07
C ARG A 61 6.44 -13.12 3.78
N LEU A 62 6.59 -12.02 3.03
CA LEU A 62 5.49 -11.13 2.70
C LEU A 62 4.40 -11.86 1.91
N ARG A 63 4.78 -12.70 0.94
CA ARG A 63 3.83 -13.54 0.20
C ARG A 63 3.03 -14.47 1.12
N THR A 64 3.68 -15.06 2.12
CA THR A 64 3.02 -15.94 3.10
C THR A 64 1.94 -15.18 3.88
N ALA A 65 2.27 -14.00 4.40
CA ALA A 65 1.31 -13.14 5.10
C ALA A 65 0.16 -12.68 4.18
N LEU A 66 0.48 -12.28 2.94
CA LEU A 66 -0.53 -11.86 1.97
C LEU A 66 -1.48 -12.99 1.59
N LEU A 67 -0.99 -14.23 1.42
CA LEU A 67 -1.83 -15.39 1.14
C LEU A 67 -2.77 -15.70 2.30
N LYS A 68 -2.28 -15.65 3.54
CA LYS A 68 -3.11 -15.83 4.72
C LYS A 68 -4.20 -14.76 4.81
N VAL A 69 -3.84 -13.48 4.68
CA VAL A 69 -4.84 -12.40 4.70
C VAL A 69 -5.81 -12.50 3.53
N ALA A 70 -5.36 -12.95 2.35
CA ALA A 70 -6.24 -13.20 1.20
C ALA A 70 -7.33 -14.22 1.54
N GLU A 71 -6.96 -15.34 2.18
CA GLU A 71 -7.91 -16.35 2.63
C GLU A 71 -8.91 -15.78 3.65
N GLU A 72 -8.43 -15.04 4.65
CA GLU A 72 -9.27 -14.48 5.72
C GLU A 72 -10.29 -13.46 5.23
N ILE A 73 -9.93 -12.62 4.25
CA ILE A 73 -10.82 -11.59 3.70
C ILE A 73 -11.60 -12.06 2.46
N GLY A 74 -11.37 -13.30 2.00
CA GLY A 74 -11.98 -13.85 0.79
C GLY A 74 -11.51 -13.17 -0.50
N ALA A 75 -10.26 -12.73 -0.57
CA ALA A 75 -9.67 -12.15 -1.76
C ALA A 75 -9.27 -13.22 -2.79
N ASN A 76 -9.31 -12.87 -4.07
CA ASN A 76 -8.98 -13.83 -5.13
C ASN A 76 -7.47 -14.04 -5.30
N ASP A 77 -6.67 -13.01 -5.02
CA ASP A 77 -5.23 -13.02 -5.21
C ASP A 77 -4.56 -12.05 -4.23
N ILE A 78 -3.26 -12.20 -4.00
CA ILE A 78 -2.47 -11.30 -3.14
C ILE A 78 -2.37 -9.88 -3.72
N ASP A 79 -2.53 -9.72 -5.04
CA ASP A 79 -2.66 -8.42 -5.70
C ASP A 79 -3.83 -7.60 -5.11
N ASP A 80 -4.99 -8.25 -4.91
CA ASP A 80 -6.17 -7.62 -4.32
C ASP A 80 -5.83 -7.11 -2.91
N VAL A 81 -5.14 -7.94 -2.13
CA VAL A 81 -4.73 -7.63 -0.75
C VAL A 81 -3.77 -6.46 -0.72
N LEU A 82 -2.81 -6.38 -1.64
CA LEU A 82 -1.85 -5.28 -1.72
C LEU A 82 -2.53 -3.92 -1.96
N PHE A 83 -3.49 -3.88 -2.89
CA PHE A 83 -4.29 -2.67 -3.12
C PHE A 83 -5.17 -2.37 -1.90
N ALA A 84 -5.87 -3.38 -1.36
CA ALA A 84 -6.74 -3.21 -0.22
C ALA A 84 -5.97 -2.72 1.03
N TRP A 85 -4.74 -3.18 1.23
CA TRP A 85 -3.88 -2.77 2.33
C TRP A 85 -3.59 -1.26 2.31
N LEU A 86 -3.29 -0.70 1.13
CA LEU A 86 -3.14 0.75 0.97
C LEU A 86 -4.49 1.47 1.19
N LEU A 87 -5.58 0.96 0.60
CA LEU A 87 -6.90 1.58 0.66
C LEU A 87 -7.52 1.60 2.07
N ASN A 88 -7.13 0.68 2.94
CA ASN A 88 -7.63 0.60 4.31
C ASN A 88 -6.81 1.45 5.30
N HIS A 89 -5.76 2.13 4.85
CA HIS A 89 -4.96 3.02 5.71
C HIS A 89 -5.71 4.34 6.01
N PRO A 90 -5.63 4.89 7.25
CA PRO A 90 -6.32 6.14 7.63
C PRO A 90 -5.91 7.38 6.84
N ALA A 91 -4.74 7.37 6.18
CA ALA A 91 -4.28 8.47 5.33
C ALA A 91 -5.08 8.66 4.04
N ARG A 92 -6.10 7.82 3.76
CA ARG A 92 -6.91 7.87 2.53
C ARG A 92 -6.05 7.78 1.27
N ILE A 93 -5.10 6.84 1.29
CA ILE A 93 -4.17 6.61 0.17
C ILE A 93 -4.97 6.28 -1.10
N MET A 94 -4.57 6.87 -2.23
CA MET A 94 -5.13 6.61 -3.55
C MET A 94 -4.10 5.86 -4.42
N PRO A 95 -4.15 4.51 -4.49
CA PRO A 95 -3.25 3.74 -5.32
C PRO A 95 -3.49 4.00 -6.82
N ILE A 96 -2.41 4.14 -7.57
CA ILE A 96 -2.43 4.27 -9.02
C ILE A 96 -2.09 2.94 -9.67
N THR A 97 -2.97 2.46 -10.55
CA THR A 97 -2.65 1.35 -11.47
C THR A 97 -2.16 1.92 -12.80
N GLY A 98 -0.93 1.59 -13.19
CA GLY A 98 -0.32 2.01 -14.47
C GLY A 98 -0.54 1.00 -15.60
N SER A 99 -1.44 0.03 -15.42
CA SER A 99 -1.64 -1.06 -16.37
C SER A 99 -2.58 -0.66 -17.51
N GLY A 100 -2.15 -0.89 -18.75
CA GLY A 100 -3.03 -0.81 -19.92
C GLY A 100 -3.91 -2.05 -20.14
N ARG A 101 -3.81 -3.06 -19.26
CA ARG A 101 -4.61 -4.30 -19.32
C ARG A 101 -5.83 -4.19 -18.42
N ILE A 102 -7.01 -4.47 -18.96
CA ILE A 102 -8.30 -4.30 -18.27
C ILE A 102 -8.40 -5.15 -17.01
N GLU A 103 -7.85 -6.37 -17.03
CA GLU A 103 -7.90 -7.32 -15.92
C GLU A 103 -7.20 -6.76 -14.67
N ARG A 104 -6.13 -5.98 -14.86
CA ARG A 104 -5.41 -5.29 -13.78
C ARG A 104 -6.11 -4.02 -13.31
N ILE A 105 -6.95 -3.41 -14.13
CA ILE A 105 -7.79 -2.28 -13.71
C ILE A 105 -8.94 -2.81 -12.85
N GLU A 106 -9.61 -3.88 -13.30
CA GLU A 106 -10.65 -4.59 -12.55
C GLU A 106 -10.16 -5.05 -11.19
N LEU A 107 -8.90 -5.49 -11.11
CA LEU A 107 -8.25 -5.83 -9.84
C LEU A 107 -8.22 -4.66 -8.86
N ALA A 108 -7.76 -3.49 -9.29
CA ALA A 108 -7.71 -2.30 -8.45
C ALA A 108 -9.11 -1.82 -8.02
N VAL A 109 -10.11 -1.99 -8.89
CA VAL A 109 -11.51 -1.68 -8.57
C VAL A 109 -12.07 -2.66 -7.55
N ARG A 110 -11.85 -3.98 -7.74
CA ARG A 110 -12.28 -5.02 -6.81
C ARG A 110 -11.66 -4.82 -5.42
N ALA A 111 -10.42 -4.35 -5.35
CA ALA A 111 -9.76 -4.09 -4.08
C ALA A 111 -10.49 -3.10 -3.15
N LEU A 112 -11.36 -2.24 -3.71
CA LEU A 112 -12.19 -1.30 -2.94
C LEU A 112 -13.20 -2.01 -2.03
N SER A 113 -13.63 -3.24 -2.35
CA SER A 113 -14.61 -3.98 -1.57
C SER A 113 -14.01 -4.71 -0.37
N TYR A 114 -12.69 -4.95 -0.35
CA TYR A 114 -12.06 -5.66 0.77
C TYR A 114 -11.78 -4.72 1.94
N LYS A 115 -12.07 -5.21 3.14
CA LYS A 115 -11.81 -4.52 4.41
C LYS A 115 -10.84 -5.35 5.21
N LEU A 116 -9.70 -4.74 5.54
CA LEU A 116 -8.74 -5.33 6.45
C LEU A 116 -9.02 -4.77 7.85
N ASN A 117 -9.06 -5.65 8.83
CA ASN A 117 -8.99 -5.22 10.22
C ASN A 117 -7.55 -4.78 10.57
N ARG A 118 -7.37 -4.24 11.78
CA ARG A 118 -6.05 -3.75 12.22
C ARG A 118 -5.01 -4.86 12.26
N ASP A 119 -5.36 -6.03 12.80
CA ASP A 119 -4.43 -7.14 12.96
C ASP A 119 -3.92 -7.64 11.61
N GLN A 120 -4.83 -7.78 10.63
CA GLN A 120 -4.49 -8.12 9.24
C GLN A 120 -3.59 -7.08 8.58
N TRP A 121 -3.89 -5.79 8.81
CA TRP A 121 -3.08 -4.70 8.27
C TRP A 121 -1.66 -4.71 8.86
N PHE A 122 -1.55 -4.87 10.18
CA PHE A 122 -0.28 -4.93 10.89
C PHE A 122 0.50 -6.22 10.64
N GLU A 123 -0.16 -7.34 10.38
CA GLU A 123 0.51 -8.59 10.01
C GLU A 123 1.33 -8.41 8.72
N ILE A 124 0.74 -7.78 7.70
CA ILE A 124 1.44 -7.45 6.45
C ILE A 124 2.59 -6.46 6.71
N TYR A 125 2.34 -5.42 7.51
CA TYR A 125 3.33 -4.39 7.81
C TYR A 125 4.55 -4.95 8.56
N GLN A 126 4.33 -5.68 9.65
CA GLN A 126 5.39 -6.33 10.45
C GLN A 126 6.19 -7.34 9.63
N THR A 127 5.51 -8.13 8.80
CA THR A 127 6.20 -9.10 7.93
C THR A 127 7.15 -8.41 6.94
N SER A 128 6.75 -7.23 6.44
CA SER A 128 7.57 -6.43 5.53
C SER A 128 8.76 -5.74 6.22
N LEU A 129 8.60 -5.30 7.47
CA LEU A 129 9.69 -4.80 8.32
C LEU A 129 10.68 -5.91 8.68
N GLY A 130 10.18 -7.12 8.94
CA GLY A 130 10.98 -8.26 9.39
C GLY A 130 11.23 -8.31 10.90
N HIS A 131 10.51 -7.48 11.66
CA HIS A 131 10.47 -7.50 13.11
C HIS A 131 9.10 -6.98 13.57
N ASP A 132 8.77 -7.22 14.83
CA ASP A 132 7.53 -6.70 15.43
C ASP A 132 7.59 -5.17 15.55
N VAL A 133 6.43 -4.53 15.45
CA VAL A 133 6.30 -3.07 15.65
C VAL A 133 6.29 -2.80 17.16
N PRO A 134 7.05 -1.80 17.65
CA PRO A 134 7.13 -1.46 19.08
C PRO A 134 5.82 -0.91 19.68
#